data_AF-A0AAX6F3C6-F1
#
_entry.id   AF-A0AAX6F3C6-F1
#
_cell.length_a   1.000
_cell.length_b   1.000
_cell.length_c   1.000
_cell.angle_alpha   90.00
_cell.angle_beta   90.00
_cell.angle_gamma   90.00
#
_symmetry.space_group_name_H-M   'P 1'
#
loop_
_entity.id
_entity.type
_entity.pdbx_description
1 polymer ?
#
loop_
_entity_poly.entity_id
_entity_poly.type
_entity_poly.pdbx_seq_one_letter_code
_entity_poly.pdbx_strand_id
1 'polypeptide(L)'
;MYDHPAIRGLCEPRFHPYGWANGRGCHVLLYLLHSSSSYVALMVILAIVAAVLELCLFFYLLMVVNTSVVVSVVEEGCYGLEAIAKASKLLRGRRRQAICIALVEFVVAEVFYGVYTLGTARAAPVGTARLALGFGQVAVGVVLSVLTWSVQTVYYYECSAGQAEEGLAAKGGFEYSPLPTQVNEALL
;
A
#
# COMPACT_ATOMS: atom_id res chain seq x y z
N MET A 1 0.49 -61.39 -48.94
CA MET A 1 1.95 -61.18 -48.77
C MET A 1 2.15 -59.67 -48.77
N TYR A 2 2.20 -58.93 -47.68
CA TYR A 2 2.39 -59.24 -46.26
C TYR A 2 1.45 -58.34 -45.46
N ASP A 3 0.61 -58.97 -44.65
CA ASP A 3 -0.12 -58.38 -43.54
C ASP A 3 0.90 -58.25 -42.41
N HIS A 4 1.27 -57.03 -42.01
CA HIS A 4 2.22 -56.82 -40.91
C HIS A 4 1.57 -56.00 -39.79
N PRO A 5 1.26 -56.64 -38.65
CA PRO A 5 0.63 -56.02 -37.50
C PRO A 5 1.71 -55.41 -36.60
N ALA A 6 1.81 -54.09 -36.55
CA ALA A 6 2.77 -53.42 -35.64
C ALA A 6 2.29 -52.08 -35.08
N ILE A 7 0.99 -51.77 -35.14
CA ILE A 7 0.42 -50.56 -34.51
C ILE A 7 -0.80 -50.92 -33.66
N ARG A 8 -0.70 -52.02 -32.90
CA ARG A 8 -1.73 -52.43 -31.93
C ARG A 8 -1.10 -52.80 -30.57
N GLY A 9 -0.10 -52.03 -30.15
CA GLY A 9 0.72 -52.31 -28.96
C GLY A 9 0.78 -51.19 -27.91
N LEU A 10 -0.18 -50.26 -27.88
CA LEU A 10 -0.14 -49.13 -26.94
C LEU A 10 -1.38 -48.97 -26.05
N CYS A 11 -2.23 -49.99 -25.96
CA CYS A 11 -3.35 -49.97 -25.02
C CYS A 11 -3.71 -51.36 -24.52
N GLU A 12 -2.75 -52.06 -23.91
CA GLU A 12 -3.04 -53.24 -23.08
C GLU A 12 -2.41 -53.04 -21.70
N PRO A 13 -3.19 -52.58 -20.70
CA PRO A 13 -2.76 -52.68 -19.31
C PRO A 13 -2.80 -54.17 -18.94
N ARG A 14 -1.61 -54.78 -18.92
CA ARG A 14 -1.40 -56.14 -18.42
C ARG A 14 -1.69 -56.14 -16.91
N PHE A 15 -2.94 -56.44 -16.58
CA PHE A 15 -3.45 -56.63 -15.23
C PHE A 15 -2.75 -57.85 -14.60
N HIS A 16 -1.84 -57.62 -13.65
CA HIS A 16 -1.41 -58.64 -12.71
C HIS A 16 -2.39 -58.68 -11.53
N PRO A 17 -3.03 -59.82 -11.24
CA PRO A 17 -4.14 -59.90 -10.30
C PRO A 17 -3.65 -60.32 -8.91
N TYR A 18 -3.03 -59.40 -8.16
CA TYR A 18 -2.83 -59.63 -6.71
C TYR A 18 -3.02 -58.33 -5.93
N GLY A 19 -4.23 -58.15 -5.39
CA GLY A 19 -4.40 -57.65 -4.03
C GLY A 19 -4.55 -56.14 -3.77
N TRP A 20 -5.38 -55.41 -4.52
CA TRP A 20 -5.91 -54.11 -4.05
C TRP A 20 -7.44 -54.08 -4.11
N ALA A 21 -8.06 -55.06 -3.45
CA ALA A 21 -9.46 -55.00 -3.07
C ALA A 21 -9.60 -54.12 -1.81
N ASN A 22 -9.69 -52.80 -2.00
CA ASN A 22 -10.29 -51.88 -1.01
C ASN A 22 -10.52 -50.51 -1.69
N GLY A 23 -11.79 -50.14 -1.91
CA GLY A 23 -12.20 -48.82 -2.40
C GLY A 23 -11.71 -47.64 -1.54
N ARG A 24 -11.12 -47.90 -0.37
CA ARG A 24 -10.48 -46.93 0.51
C ARG A 24 -9.25 -46.25 -0.12
N GLY A 25 -8.47 -46.93 -0.95
CA GLY A 25 -7.26 -46.35 -1.56
C GLY A 25 -7.55 -45.23 -2.57
N CYS A 26 -8.62 -45.38 -3.35
CA CYS A 26 -9.05 -44.37 -4.32
C CYS A 26 -9.66 -43.14 -3.63
N HIS A 27 -10.42 -43.35 -2.55
CA HIS A 27 -10.90 -42.26 -1.69
C HIS A 27 -9.76 -41.52 -0.98
N VAL A 28 -8.73 -42.23 -0.51
CA VAL A 28 -7.54 -41.61 0.08
C VAL A 28 -6.76 -40.82 -0.95
N LEU A 29 -6.58 -41.32 -2.18
CA LEU A 29 -5.89 -40.58 -3.24
C LEU A 29 -6.66 -39.32 -3.67
N LEU A 30 -7.98 -39.41 -3.84
CA LEU A 30 -8.83 -38.25 -4.12
C LEU A 30 -8.86 -37.25 -2.95
N TYR A 31 -8.85 -37.74 -1.71
CA TYR A 31 -8.76 -36.89 -0.52
C TYR A 31 -7.39 -36.21 -0.41
N LEU A 32 -6.30 -36.90 -0.75
CA LEU A 32 -4.95 -36.32 -0.77
C LEU A 32 -4.76 -35.32 -1.92
N LEU A 33 -5.36 -35.56 -3.09
CA LEU A 33 -5.37 -34.62 -4.22
C LEU A 33 -6.27 -33.40 -3.97
N HIS A 34 -7.42 -33.59 -3.31
CA HIS A 34 -8.27 -32.50 -2.86
C HIS A 34 -7.61 -31.71 -1.71
N SER A 35 -6.93 -32.40 -0.79
CA SER A 35 -6.17 -31.81 0.32
C SER A 35 -4.95 -31.04 -0.16
N SER A 36 -4.24 -31.53 -1.19
CA SER A 36 -3.14 -30.77 -1.80
C SER A 36 -3.64 -29.57 -2.60
N SER A 37 -4.76 -29.71 -3.33
CA SER A 37 -5.39 -28.60 -4.04
C SER A 37 -5.96 -27.55 -3.08
N SER A 38 -6.55 -27.96 -1.96
CA SER A 38 -7.07 -27.03 -0.94
C SER A 38 -5.93 -26.37 -0.16
N TYR A 39 -4.84 -27.09 0.11
CA TYR A 39 -3.63 -26.53 0.71
C TYR A 39 -2.97 -25.48 -0.19
N VAL A 40 -2.84 -25.76 -1.49
CA VAL A 40 -2.32 -24.77 -2.46
C VAL A 40 -3.24 -23.55 -2.54
N ALA A 41 -4.56 -23.73 -2.61
CA ALA A 41 -5.51 -22.62 -2.60
C ALA A 41 -5.40 -21.77 -1.32
N LEU A 42 -5.27 -22.40 -0.16
CA LEU A 42 -5.10 -21.73 1.13
C LEU A 42 -3.78 -20.94 1.19
N MET A 43 -2.68 -21.52 0.69
CA MET A 43 -1.38 -20.83 0.59
C MET A 43 -1.45 -19.61 -0.35
N VAL A 44 -2.17 -19.72 -1.47
CA VAL A 44 -2.40 -18.59 -2.38
C VAL A 44 -3.21 -17.48 -1.71
N ILE A 45 -4.29 -17.84 -1.00
CA ILE A 45 -5.11 -16.85 -0.27
C ILE A 45 -4.27 -16.16 0.81
N LEU A 46 -3.49 -16.91 1.59
CA LEU A 46 -2.59 -16.35 2.61
C LEU A 46 -1.54 -15.42 1.99
N ALA A 47 -0.96 -15.80 0.85
CA ALA A 47 0.00 -14.96 0.13
C ALA A 47 -0.64 -13.65 -0.35
N ILE A 48 -1.87 -13.70 -0.87
CA ILE A 48 -2.61 -12.50 -1.29
C ILE A 48 -2.90 -11.60 -0.07
N VAL A 49 -3.38 -12.18 1.02
CA VAL A 49 -3.66 -11.41 2.25
C VAL A 49 -2.38 -10.78 2.81
N ALA A 50 -1.28 -11.52 2.84
CA ALA A 50 0.02 -11.01 3.27
C ALA A 50 0.50 -9.86 2.37
N ALA A 51 0.40 -10.01 1.05
CA ALA A 51 0.77 -8.96 0.09
C ALA A 51 -0.10 -7.70 0.25
N VAL A 52 -1.41 -7.85 0.46
CA VAL A 52 -2.31 -6.71 0.70
C VAL A 52 -1.97 -6.02 2.01
N LEU A 53 -1.66 -6.77 3.07
CA LEU A 53 -1.25 -6.21 4.36
C LEU A 53 0.09 -5.47 4.25
N GLU A 54 1.08 -6.06 3.59
CA GLU A 54 2.36 -5.43 3.31
C GLU A 54 2.17 -4.11 2.56
N LEU A 55 1.35 -4.12 1.52
CA LEU A 55 1.03 -2.93 0.73
C LEU A 55 0.35 -1.85 1.58
N CYS A 56 -0.63 -2.23 2.41
CA CYS A 56 -1.31 -1.29 3.32
C CYS A 56 -0.34 -0.68 4.34
N LEU A 57 0.54 -1.49 4.91
CA LEU A 57 1.57 -1.03 5.86
C LEU A 57 2.57 -0.12 5.17
N PHE A 58 3.00 -0.46 3.96
CA PHE A 58 3.92 0.35 3.17
C PHE A 58 3.35 1.74 2.89
N PHE A 59 2.10 1.83 2.39
CA PHE A 59 1.44 3.12 2.20
C PHE A 59 1.27 3.90 3.49
N TYR A 60 0.86 3.23 4.57
CA TYR A 60 0.70 3.89 5.86
C TYR A 60 2.02 4.49 6.36
N LEU A 61 3.11 3.74 6.30
CA LEU A 61 4.44 4.20 6.69
C LEU A 61 4.92 5.34 5.80
N LEU A 62 4.74 5.25 4.48
CA LEU A 62 5.08 6.33 3.56
C LEU A 62 4.33 7.61 3.90
N MET A 63 3.03 7.55 4.15
CA MET A 63 2.26 8.72 4.54
C MET A 63 2.80 9.28 5.85
N VAL A 64 2.98 8.45 6.89
CA VAL A 64 3.52 8.89 8.18
C VAL A 64 4.88 9.58 8.03
N VAL A 65 5.79 9.03 7.23
CA VAL A 65 7.13 9.61 7.00
C VAL A 65 7.02 10.95 6.26
N ASN A 66 6.22 11.03 5.20
CA ASN A 66 6.04 12.28 4.46
C ASN A 66 5.41 13.36 5.36
N THR A 67 4.33 13.04 6.08
CA THR A 67 3.70 13.99 7.00
C THR A 67 4.62 14.35 8.15
N SER A 68 5.49 13.43 8.63
CA SER A 68 6.49 13.73 9.65
C SER A 68 7.55 14.73 9.19
N VAL A 69 7.96 14.67 7.93
CA VAL A 69 8.88 15.67 7.36
C VAL A 69 8.19 17.02 7.28
N VAL A 70 6.92 17.08 6.87
CA VAL A 70 6.13 18.32 6.90
C VAL A 70 6.03 18.88 8.32
N VAL A 71 5.69 18.05 9.32
CA VAL A 71 5.62 18.47 10.74
C VAL A 71 6.96 19.05 11.19
N SER A 72 8.06 18.41 10.84
CA SER A 72 9.40 18.86 11.20
C SER A 72 9.82 20.18 10.56
N VAL A 73 9.24 20.53 9.40
CA VAL A 73 9.49 21.80 8.72
C VAL A 73 8.56 22.89 9.26
N VAL A 74 7.31 22.55 9.60
CA VAL A 74 6.29 23.50 10.03
C VAL A 74 6.39 23.83 11.52
N GLU A 75 6.75 22.86 12.37
CA GLU A 75 6.85 23.04 13.80
C GLU A 75 8.29 23.17 14.27
N GLU A 76 8.61 24.33 14.85
CA GLU A 76 9.90 24.57 15.46
C GLU A 76 10.09 23.66 16.69
N GLY A 77 11.14 22.83 16.67
CA GLY A 77 11.51 21.95 17.78
C GLY A 77 10.95 20.52 17.70
N CYS A 78 10.06 20.21 16.76
CA CYS A 78 9.51 18.86 16.59
C CYS A 78 10.30 18.07 15.54
N TYR A 79 11.28 17.28 15.96
CA TYR A 79 12.16 16.53 15.04
C TYR A 79 12.17 15.02 15.35
N GLY A 80 12.56 14.23 14.35
CA GLY A 80 12.81 12.79 14.52
C GLY A 80 11.57 12.01 14.98
N LEU A 81 11.71 11.23 16.06
CA LEU A 81 10.65 10.32 16.53
C LEU A 81 9.40 11.07 17.03
N GLU A 82 9.56 12.29 17.55
CA GLU A 82 8.45 13.10 18.04
C GLU A 82 7.55 13.56 16.89
N ALA A 83 8.16 13.98 15.77
CA ALA A 83 7.45 14.32 14.54
C ALA A 83 6.70 13.10 13.96
N ILE A 84 7.32 11.92 13.98
CA ILE A 84 6.70 10.65 13.55
C ILE A 84 5.52 10.30 14.45
N ALA A 85 5.68 10.42 15.78
CA ALA A 85 4.62 10.15 16.74
C ALA A 85 3.43 11.10 16.53
N LYS A 86 3.70 12.39 16.30
CA LYS A 86 2.68 13.39 16.02
C LYS A 86 1.97 13.16 14.68
N ALA A 87 2.72 12.90 13.61
CA ALA A 87 2.18 12.51 12.32
C ALA A 87 1.27 11.26 12.43
N SER A 88 1.71 10.24 13.15
CA SER A 88 0.91 9.02 13.36
C SER A 88 -0.39 9.28 14.11
N LYS A 89 -0.40 10.21 15.08
CA LYS A 89 -1.62 10.64 15.79
C LYS A 89 -2.58 11.39 14.85
N LEU A 90 -2.05 12.27 14.00
CA LEU A 90 -2.84 12.99 12.99
C LEU A 90 -3.50 12.03 12.00
N LEU A 91 -2.75 11.05 11.50
CA LEU A 91 -3.27 10.03 10.59
C LEU A 91 -4.33 9.12 11.24
N ARG A 92 -4.29 8.91 12.56
CA ARG A 92 -5.23 8.03 13.27
C ARG A 92 -6.67 8.55 13.25
N GLY A 93 -6.87 9.87 13.26
CA GLY A 93 -8.20 10.49 13.22
C GLY A 93 -8.87 10.43 11.84
N ARG A 94 -8.09 10.49 10.75
CA ARG A 94 -8.59 10.55 9.36
C ARG A 94 -7.97 9.50 8.43
N ARG A 95 -7.82 8.26 8.92
CA ARG A 95 -7.22 7.15 8.16
C ARG A 95 -7.81 6.96 6.77
N ARG A 96 -9.13 7.13 6.60
CA ARG A 96 -9.79 6.98 5.29
C ARG A 96 -9.31 8.03 4.28
N GLN A 97 -9.20 9.29 4.69
CA GLN A 97 -8.72 10.38 3.82
C GLN A 97 -7.26 10.15 3.44
N ALA A 98 -6.41 9.76 4.39
CA ALA A 98 -5.02 9.40 4.11
C ALA A 98 -4.89 8.21 3.13
N ILE A 99 -5.70 7.15 3.31
CA ILE A 99 -5.70 6.00 2.39
C ILE A 99 -6.16 6.43 0.99
N CYS A 100 -7.19 7.27 0.88
CA CYS A 100 -7.65 7.78 -0.41
C CYS A 100 -6.57 8.60 -1.12
N ILE A 101 -5.87 9.48 -0.41
CA ILE A 101 -4.76 10.27 -0.97
C ILE A 101 -3.65 9.33 -1.45
N ALA A 102 -3.22 8.39 -0.62
CA ALA A 102 -2.17 7.43 -0.98
C ALA A 102 -2.54 6.58 -2.20
N LEU A 103 -3.81 6.14 -2.29
CA LEU A 103 -4.31 5.39 -3.44
C LEU A 103 -4.29 6.22 -4.73
N VAL A 104 -4.71 7.49 -4.65
CA VAL A 104 -4.68 8.38 -5.82
C VAL A 104 -3.25 8.63 -6.26
N GLU A 105 -2.33 8.93 -5.33
CA GLU A 105 -0.91 9.11 -5.63
C GLU A 105 -0.30 7.87 -6.26
N PHE A 106 -0.63 6.69 -5.75
CA PHE A 106 -0.16 5.43 -6.29
C PHE A 106 -0.67 5.16 -7.70
N VAL A 107 -1.97 5.30 -7.94
CA VAL A 107 -2.56 5.11 -9.27
C VAL A 107 -1.93 6.06 -10.28
N VAL A 108 -1.72 7.32 -9.90
CA VAL A 108 -1.06 8.31 -10.76
C VAL A 108 0.38 7.88 -11.06
N ALA A 109 1.16 7.47 -10.06
CA ALA A 109 2.53 7.01 -10.24
C ALA A 109 2.62 5.78 -11.17
N GLU A 110 1.76 4.79 -10.98
CA GLU A 110 1.71 3.57 -11.80
C GLU A 110 1.31 3.87 -13.24
N VAL A 111 0.37 4.80 -13.48
CA VAL A 111 0.01 5.24 -14.84
C VAL A 111 1.22 5.87 -15.54
N PHE A 112 1.94 6.77 -14.87
CA PHE A 112 3.14 7.40 -15.46
C PHE A 112 4.27 6.39 -15.69
N TYR A 113 4.49 5.47 -14.75
CA TYR A 113 5.46 4.40 -14.90
C TYR A 113 5.09 3.45 -16.05
N GLY A 114 3.81 3.10 -16.19
CA GLY A 114 3.27 2.33 -17.31
C GLY A 114 3.50 3.01 -18.66
N VAL A 115 3.25 4.32 -18.75
CA VAL A 115 3.55 5.10 -19.97
C VAL A 115 5.05 5.10 -20.28
N TYR A 116 5.90 5.28 -19.27
CA TYR A 116 7.35 5.25 -19.44
C TYR A 116 7.87 3.88 -19.90
N THR A 117 7.41 2.80 -19.29
CA THR A 117 7.81 1.42 -19.66
C THR A 117 7.36 1.07 -21.07
N LEU A 118 6.14 1.45 -21.47
CA LEU A 118 5.68 1.28 -22.85
C LEU A 118 6.48 2.14 -23.84
N GLY A 119 6.79 3.38 -23.47
CA GLY A 119 7.60 4.28 -24.30
C GLY A 119 9.01 3.75 -24.52
N THR A 120 9.65 3.21 -23.47
CA THR A 120 11.00 2.64 -23.55
C THR A 120 11.03 1.27 -24.22
N ALA A 121 9.97 0.46 -24.10
CA ALA A 121 9.84 -0.81 -24.82
C ALA A 121 9.73 -0.63 -26.34
N ARG A 122 9.16 0.50 -26.79
CA ARG A 122 9.06 0.83 -28.22
C ARG A 122 10.24 1.62 -28.77
N ALA A 123 11.05 2.23 -27.90
CA ALA A 123 12.22 2.98 -28.31
C ALA A 123 13.43 2.06 -28.56
N ALA A 124 14.30 2.44 -29.51
CA ALA A 124 15.56 1.75 -29.71
C ALA A 124 16.43 1.80 -28.43
N PRO A 125 17.22 0.76 -28.14
CA PRO A 125 17.96 0.63 -26.88
C PRO A 125 19.01 1.72 -26.66
N VAL A 126 19.46 2.40 -27.72
CA VAL A 126 20.41 3.51 -27.67
C VAL A 126 19.96 4.60 -28.62
N GLY A 127 19.85 5.83 -28.12
CA GLY A 127 19.44 6.98 -28.91
C GLY A 127 18.96 8.17 -28.07
N THR A 128 18.92 9.34 -28.71
CA THR A 128 18.43 10.60 -28.13
C THR A 128 16.99 10.48 -27.62
N ALA A 129 16.15 9.67 -28.28
CA ALA A 129 14.79 9.40 -27.85
C ALA A 129 14.70 8.73 -26.47
N ARG A 130 15.60 7.79 -26.15
CA ARG A 130 15.62 7.10 -24.85
C ARG A 130 16.09 8.03 -23.73
N LEU A 131 17.09 8.87 -24.01
CA LEU A 131 17.54 9.92 -23.11
C LEU A 131 16.42 10.94 -22.85
N ALA A 132 15.70 11.37 -23.88
CA ALA A 132 14.57 12.28 -23.75
C ALA A 132 13.43 11.67 -22.92
N LEU A 133 13.11 10.39 -23.11
CA LEU A 133 12.12 9.68 -22.30
C LEU A 133 12.55 9.57 -20.82
N GLY A 134 13.83 9.26 -20.57
CA GLY A 134 14.37 9.23 -19.20
C GLY A 134 14.34 10.60 -18.53
N PHE A 135 14.75 11.65 -19.24
CA PHE A 135 14.69 13.02 -18.74
C PHE A 135 13.25 13.46 -18.46
N GLY A 136 12.32 13.14 -19.36
CA GLY A 136 10.90 13.37 -19.18
C GLY A 136 10.34 12.66 -17.95
N GLN A 137 10.72 11.40 -17.73
CA GLN A 137 10.31 10.64 -16.54
C GLN A 137 10.81 11.30 -15.25
N VAL A 138 12.08 11.71 -15.21
CA VAL A 138 12.64 12.39 -14.02
C VAL A 138 11.93 13.73 -13.78
N ALA A 139 11.71 14.52 -14.83
CA ALA A 139 11.00 15.79 -14.72
C ALA A 139 9.58 15.61 -14.18
N VAL A 140 8.83 14.64 -14.72
CA VAL A 140 7.48 14.29 -14.21
C VAL A 140 7.55 13.81 -12.76
N GLY A 141 8.53 12.96 -12.43
CA GLY A 141 8.71 12.46 -11.06
C GLY A 141 8.98 13.59 -10.05
N VAL A 142 9.75 14.60 -10.42
CA VAL A 142 10.01 15.79 -9.59
C VAL A 142 8.71 16.57 -9.39
N VAL A 143 7.95 16.82 -10.46
CA VAL A 143 6.66 17.52 -10.37
C VAL A 143 5.68 16.77 -9.46
N LEU A 144 5.54 15.46 -9.64
CA LEU A 144 4.69 14.62 -8.80
C LEU A 144 5.13 14.67 -7.34
N SER A 145 6.43 14.64 -7.07
CA SER A 145 6.96 14.73 -5.70
C SER A 145 6.54 16.04 -5.05
N VAL A 146 6.71 17.18 -5.74
CA VAL A 146 6.31 18.50 -5.23
C VAL A 146 4.80 18.55 -4.96
N LEU A 147 3.99 17.98 -5.86
CA LEU A 147 2.54 17.88 -5.67
C LEU A 147 2.21 17.04 -4.44
N THR A 148 2.86 15.90 -4.24
CA THR A 148 2.72 15.08 -3.03
C THR A 148 3.01 15.89 -1.77
N TRP A 149 4.15 16.57 -1.70
CA TRP A 149 4.48 17.42 -0.55
C TRP A 149 3.44 18.51 -0.30
N SER A 150 2.90 19.11 -1.36
CA SER A 150 1.85 20.12 -1.25
C SER A 150 0.54 19.55 -0.68
N VAL A 151 0.10 18.38 -1.15
CA VAL A 151 -1.11 17.70 -0.67
C VAL A 151 -0.95 17.28 0.78
N GLN A 152 0.21 16.75 1.15
CA GLN A 152 0.52 16.37 2.54
C GLN A 152 0.52 17.58 3.48
N THR A 153 1.00 18.73 3.00
CA THR A 153 1.00 19.98 3.77
C THR A 153 -0.41 20.49 3.99
N VAL A 154 -1.26 20.53 2.95
CA VAL A 154 -2.67 20.91 3.08
C VAL A 154 -3.40 19.94 4.02
N TYR A 155 -3.18 18.64 3.84
CA TYR A 155 -3.75 17.61 4.72
C TYR A 155 -3.31 17.79 6.17
N TYR A 156 -2.04 18.13 6.42
CA TYR A 156 -1.52 18.45 7.74
C TYR A 156 -2.30 19.60 8.37
N TYR A 157 -2.45 20.72 7.66
CA TYR A 157 -3.17 21.90 8.17
C TYR A 157 -4.65 21.61 8.44
N GLU A 158 -5.32 20.86 7.56
CA GLU A 158 -6.69 20.43 7.81
C GLU A 158 -6.79 19.56 9.07
N CYS A 159 -5.85 18.61 9.24
CA CYS A 159 -5.82 17.70 10.39
C CYS A 159 -5.48 18.41 11.69
N SER A 160 -4.51 19.33 11.69
CA SER A 160 -4.12 20.10 12.87
C SER A 160 -5.22 21.06 13.30
N ALA A 161 -5.91 21.69 12.34
CA ALA A 161 -7.05 22.56 12.64
C ALA A 161 -8.18 21.78 13.32
N GLY A 162 -8.58 20.63 12.76
CA GLY A 162 -9.62 19.80 13.36
C GLY A 162 -9.26 19.29 14.77
N GLN A 163 -8.00 18.94 15.02
CA GLN A 163 -7.56 18.53 16.36
C GLN A 163 -7.58 19.68 17.38
N ALA A 164 -7.30 20.92 16.95
CA ALA A 164 -7.39 22.09 17.82
C ALA A 164 -8.85 22.34 18.23
N GLU A 165 -9.79 22.24 17.28
CA GLU A 165 -11.23 22.40 17.53
C GLU A 165 -11.79 21.29 18.43
N GLU A 166 -11.43 20.03 18.18
CA GLU A 166 -11.82 18.88 19.02
C GLU A 166 -11.22 18.96 20.42
N GLY A 167 -9.96 19.41 20.54
CA GLY A 167 -9.29 19.62 21.83
C GLY A 167 -9.90 20.76 22.64
N LEU A 168 -10.36 21.82 21.97
CA LEU A 168 -11.11 22.93 22.57
C LEU A 168 -12.52 22.49 22.98
N ALA A 169 -13.21 21.69 22.17
CA ALA A 169 -14.52 21.14 22.51
C ALA A 169 -14.44 20.12 23.66
N ALA A 170 -13.39 19.29 23.71
CA ALA A 170 -13.16 18.33 24.79
C ALA A 170 -12.70 19.00 26.10
N LYS A 171 -12.00 20.14 26.01
CA LYS A 171 -11.69 21.01 27.15
C LYS A 171 -12.80 22.01 27.47
N GLY A 172 -13.89 22.00 26.69
CA GLY A 172 -14.97 22.97 26.66
C GLY A 172 -16.13 22.69 27.61
N GLY A 173 -15.86 22.14 28.80
CA GLY A 173 -16.52 22.69 29.98
C GLY A 173 -15.94 24.09 30.16
N PHE A 174 -16.57 25.09 29.52
CA PHE A 174 -16.12 26.48 29.43
C PHE A 174 -15.83 27.07 30.83
N GLU A 175 -14.58 26.97 31.30
CA GLU A 175 -14.08 27.78 32.39
C GLU A 175 -13.41 29.02 31.77
N TYR A 176 -14.20 30.06 31.56
CA TYR A 176 -13.66 31.40 31.34
C TYR A 176 -12.78 31.75 32.54
N SER A 177 -11.47 31.83 32.36
CA SER A 177 -10.60 32.49 33.33
C SER A 177 -10.90 33.99 33.29
N PRO A 178 -11.41 34.61 34.37
CA PRO A 178 -11.49 36.06 34.42
C PRO A 178 -10.07 36.62 34.42
N LEU A 179 -9.80 37.52 33.48
CA LEU A 179 -8.61 38.37 33.53
C LEU A 179 -8.59 39.08 34.89
N PRO A 180 -7.51 38.98 35.68
CA PRO A 180 -7.37 39.82 36.87
C PRO A 180 -7.11 41.26 36.41
N THR A 181 -8.17 42.04 36.21
CA THR A 181 -8.08 43.50 36.27
C THR A 181 -8.01 43.90 37.74
N GLN A 182 -6.83 43.78 38.33
CA GLN A 182 -6.49 44.48 39.56
C GLN A 182 -5.81 45.80 39.17
N VAL A 183 -6.60 46.86 39.32
CA VAL A 183 -6.24 48.17 39.90
C VAL A 183 -5.11 48.94 39.23
N ASN A 184 -5.51 50.03 38.55
CA ASN A 184 -4.82 51.32 38.67
C ASN A 184 -5.86 52.41 38.99
N GLU A 185 -6.32 52.45 40.24
CA GLU A 185 -6.85 53.67 40.87
C GLU A 185 -5.73 54.45 41.58
N ALA A 186 -4.58 54.61 40.93
CA ALA A 186 -3.49 55.41 41.47
C ALA A 186 -2.66 56.04 40.35
N LEU A 187 -3.22 57.06 39.69
CA LEU A 187 -2.45 58.18 39.12
C LEU A 187 -3.40 59.30 38.67
N LEU A 188 -3.47 60.32 39.54
CA LEU A 188 -3.79 61.75 39.31
C LEU A 188 -5.13 62.12 38.64
#